data_AF-A0A1F5ENH3-F1
#
_entry.id   AF-A0A1F5ENH3-F1
#
_cell.length_a   1.000
_cell.length_b   1.000
_cell.length_c   1.000
_cell.angle_alpha   90.00
_cell.angle_beta   90.00
_cell.angle_gamma   90.00
#
_symmetry.space_group_name_H-M   'P 1'
#
loop_
_entity.id
_entity.type
_entity.pdbx_description
1 polymer ?
#
loop_
_entity_poly.entity_id
_entity_poly.type
_entity_poly.pdbx_seq_one_letter_code
_entity_poly.pdbx_strand_id
1 'polypeptide(L)'
;MKHDVLDSEELLGLIDEHKKTGDISLRDKVILANQKLILSVSRKYINVSHVLEIEDFINAGNVGFVRAIEKFDPKINPNFLAYATFWIKSEVLKLLFDNYRQFKIPRNVVFDLLKYNKTLKVLGMSSQDVSPEKVLKETGLSQKDIEDLRVIGQNQISLDQPLSDGHNNETGNFLHESIKDERKTPEESFLLKFQTNKIRDLLDVLTDREKEILMLRYGCVDGKFHILEFVGEKFGVTRERIRQIEKEALKKIKRSIKNNDRECLASNSCQTNRKRKECVVPEQSTPFPTNCVVNLHSQSPV
;
A
#
# COMPACT_ATOMS: atom_id res chain seq x y z
N MET A 1 35.40 -3.12 -28.16
CA MET A 1 36.11 -2.04 -28.88
C MET A 1 37.10 -1.41 -27.92
N LYS A 2 38.38 -1.34 -28.28
CA LYS A 2 39.36 -0.56 -27.52
C LYS A 2 39.18 0.89 -27.97
N HIS A 3 38.63 1.74 -27.11
CA HIS A 3 38.62 3.18 -27.35
C HIS A 3 39.97 3.73 -26.90
N ASP A 4 40.58 4.56 -27.75
CA ASP A 4 41.84 5.22 -27.44
C ASP A 4 41.66 6.14 -26.24
N VAL A 5 42.66 6.13 -25.36
CA VAL A 5 42.68 7.01 -24.19
C VAL A 5 43.06 8.39 -24.72
N LEU A 6 42.12 9.33 -24.66
CA LEU A 6 42.39 10.73 -25.02
C LEU A 6 43.26 11.40 -23.96
N ASP A 7 44.20 12.22 -24.41
CA ASP A 7 44.95 13.10 -23.54
C ASP A 7 44.07 14.24 -23.00
N SER A 8 44.49 14.82 -21.87
CA SER A 8 43.69 15.82 -21.17
C SER A 8 43.48 17.09 -22.00
N GLU A 9 44.46 17.48 -22.81
CA GLU A 9 44.39 18.67 -23.69
C GLU A 9 43.46 18.42 -24.88
N GLU A 10 43.57 17.25 -25.52
CA GLU A 10 42.70 16.86 -26.63
C GLU A 10 41.23 16.79 -26.20
N LEU A 11 40.97 16.26 -25.00
CA LEU A 11 39.65 16.18 -24.44
C LEU A 11 39.01 17.57 -24.24
N LEU A 12 39.77 18.53 -23.73
CA LEU A 12 39.30 19.91 -23.55
C LEU A 12 39.02 20.57 -24.90
N GLY A 13 39.89 20.34 -25.91
CA GLY A 13 39.68 20.83 -27.26
C GLY A 13 38.36 20.33 -27.87
N LEU A 14 38.07 19.03 -27.76
CA LEU A 14 36.83 18.44 -28.26
C LEU A 14 35.58 18.99 -27.55
N ILE A 15 35.68 19.25 -26.23
CA ILE A 15 34.58 19.83 -25.46
C ILE A 15 34.31 21.27 -25.90
N ASP A 16 35.36 22.07 -26.11
CA ASP A 16 35.24 23.46 -26.56
C ASP A 16 34.69 23.55 -27.99
N GLU A 17 35.12 22.66 -28.89
CA GLU A 17 34.56 22.54 -30.23
C GLU A 17 33.07 22.18 -30.19
N HIS A 18 32.71 21.15 -29.41
CA HIS A 18 31.31 20.76 -29.23
C HIS A 18 30.44 21.91 -28.73
N LYS A 19 30.94 22.73 -27.78
CA LYS A 19 30.20 23.89 -27.27
C LYS A 19 29.98 24.98 -28.31
N LYS A 20 30.88 25.12 -29.29
CA LYS A 20 30.77 26.11 -30.36
C LYS A 20 29.87 25.63 -31.49
N THR A 21 29.99 24.36 -31.90
CA THR A 21 29.27 23.83 -33.07
C THR A 21 27.95 23.16 -32.72
N GLY A 22 27.82 22.63 -31.50
CA GLY A 22 26.69 21.80 -31.10
C GLY A 22 26.73 20.37 -31.66
N ASP A 23 27.84 19.93 -32.24
CA ASP A 23 27.93 18.63 -32.92
C ASP A 23 27.83 17.46 -31.95
N ILE A 24 26.76 16.66 -32.11
CA ILE A 24 26.46 15.52 -31.25
C ILE A 24 27.54 14.44 -31.35
N SER A 25 28.13 14.24 -32.53
CA SER A 25 29.18 13.24 -32.75
C SER A 25 30.45 13.51 -31.94
N LEU A 26 30.78 14.78 -31.67
CA LEU A 26 31.93 15.14 -30.83
C LEU A 26 31.67 14.76 -29.38
N ARG A 27 30.47 15.08 -28.86
CA ARG A 27 30.03 14.68 -27.52
C ARG A 27 30.10 13.16 -27.34
N ASP A 28 29.58 12.41 -28.31
CA ASP A 28 29.53 10.95 -28.22
C ASP A 28 30.94 10.34 -28.26
N LYS A 29 31.87 10.90 -29.05
CA LYS A 29 33.30 10.52 -29.01
C LYS A 29 33.91 10.72 -27.62
N VAL A 30 33.66 11.88 -27.00
CA VAL A 30 34.17 12.19 -25.65
C VAL A 30 33.58 11.23 -24.59
N ILE A 31 32.30 10.88 -24.70
CA ILE A 31 31.65 9.90 -23.81
C ILE A 31 32.27 8.52 -23.98
N LEU A 32 32.40 8.03 -25.23
CA LEU A 32 32.93 6.70 -25.54
C LEU A 32 34.36 6.50 -25.02
N ALA A 33 35.21 7.52 -25.19
CA ALA A 33 36.57 7.51 -24.69
C ALA A 33 36.66 7.37 -23.16
N ASN A 34 35.71 7.97 -22.44
CA ASN A 34 35.72 8.05 -20.98
C ASN A 34 34.78 7.03 -20.30
N GLN A 35 34.25 6.05 -21.03
CA GLN A 35 33.35 5.03 -20.47
C GLN A 35 33.94 4.28 -19.27
N LYS A 36 35.26 4.04 -19.24
CA LYS A 36 35.92 3.39 -18.10
C LYS A 36 35.78 4.20 -16.81
N LEU A 37 35.84 5.52 -16.88
CA LEU A 37 35.63 6.40 -15.74
C LEU A 37 34.19 6.28 -15.25
N ILE A 38 33.21 6.44 -16.16
CA ILE A 38 31.78 6.34 -15.86
C ILE A 38 31.47 5.00 -15.20
N LEU A 39 31.99 3.90 -15.74
CA LEU A 39 31.85 2.56 -15.21
C LEU A 39 32.47 2.43 -13.80
N SER A 40 33.67 2.96 -13.57
CA SER A 40 34.35 2.87 -12.28
C SER A 40 33.65 3.65 -11.15
N VAL A 41 33.02 4.77 -11.48
CA VAL A 41 32.20 5.55 -10.54
C VAL A 41 30.89 4.82 -10.26
N SER A 42 30.21 4.35 -11.32
CA SER A 42 28.89 3.71 -11.23
C SER A 42 28.94 2.37 -10.50
N ARG A 43 30.02 1.58 -10.69
CA ARG A 43 30.20 0.27 -10.05
C ARG A 43 30.12 0.29 -8.53
N LYS A 44 30.41 1.43 -7.89
CA LYS A 44 30.35 1.57 -6.43
C LYS A 44 28.93 1.45 -5.86
N TYR A 45 27.90 1.58 -6.70
CA TYR A 45 26.50 1.65 -6.29
C TYR A 45 25.67 0.41 -6.65
N ILE A 46 26.23 -0.56 -7.38
CA ILE A 46 25.51 -1.75 -7.87
C ILE A 46 24.89 -2.54 -6.72
N ASN A 47 25.64 -2.76 -5.63
CA ASN A 47 25.20 -3.60 -4.52
C ASN A 47 24.36 -2.84 -3.47
N VAL A 48 23.90 -1.61 -3.78
CA VAL A 48 23.15 -0.78 -2.84
C VAL A 48 21.64 -0.96 -2.99
N SER A 49 21.15 -1.23 -4.21
CA SER A 49 19.76 -1.54 -4.50
C SER A 49 19.67 -2.91 -5.17
N HIS A 50 18.59 -3.65 -4.89
CA HIS A 50 18.27 -4.92 -5.54
C HIS A 50 17.39 -4.76 -6.78
N VAL A 51 16.91 -3.55 -7.05
CA VAL A 51 15.97 -3.25 -8.14
C VAL A 51 16.70 -2.81 -9.40
N LEU A 52 17.81 -2.08 -9.24
CA LEU A 52 18.56 -1.48 -10.34
C LEU A 52 19.68 -2.40 -10.80
N GLU A 53 19.85 -2.49 -12.11
CA GLU A 53 20.94 -3.23 -12.73
C GLU A 53 22.15 -2.32 -12.99
N ILE A 54 23.30 -2.94 -13.31
CA ILE A 54 24.52 -2.19 -13.65
C ILE A 54 24.31 -1.25 -14.83
N GLU A 55 23.49 -1.67 -15.81
CA GLU A 55 23.19 -0.91 -17.02
C GLU A 55 22.46 0.39 -16.68
N ASP A 56 21.53 0.37 -15.72
CA ASP A 56 20.81 1.56 -15.26
C ASP A 56 21.78 2.59 -14.66
N PHE A 57 22.73 2.14 -13.85
CA PHE A 57 23.74 3.03 -13.27
C PHE A 57 24.67 3.60 -14.32
N ILE A 58 25.09 2.81 -15.31
CA ILE A 58 25.92 3.29 -16.43
C ILE A 58 25.15 4.33 -17.24
N ASN A 59 23.87 4.08 -17.55
CA ASN A 59 23.03 5.00 -18.30
C ASN A 59 22.83 6.32 -17.54
N ALA A 60 22.53 6.28 -16.24
CA ALA A 60 22.48 7.48 -15.41
C ALA A 60 23.83 8.21 -15.34
N GLY A 61 24.93 7.46 -15.27
CA GLY A 61 26.27 8.02 -15.31
C GLY A 61 26.59 8.73 -16.62
N ASN A 62 26.16 8.19 -17.76
CA ASN A 62 26.27 8.83 -19.07
C ASN A 62 25.47 10.15 -19.10
N VAL A 63 24.25 10.16 -18.56
CA VAL A 63 23.44 11.40 -18.43
C VAL A 63 24.16 12.44 -17.56
N GLY A 64 24.76 12.01 -16.44
CA GLY A 64 25.58 12.89 -15.60
C GLY A 64 26.81 13.44 -16.31
N PHE A 65 27.49 12.62 -17.10
CA PHE A 65 28.65 13.03 -17.89
C PHE A 65 28.28 14.05 -18.97
N VAL A 66 27.15 13.87 -19.65
CA VAL A 66 26.62 14.86 -20.61
C VAL A 66 26.39 16.22 -19.93
N ARG A 67 25.75 16.22 -18.75
CA ARG A 67 25.55 17.46 -17.97
C ARG A 67 26.87 18.11 -17.56
N ALA A 68 27.90 17.31 -17.28
CA ALA A 68 29.23 17.82 -17.00
C ALA A 68 29.81 18.54 -18.22
N ILE A 69 29.73 17.96 -19.41
CA ILE A 69 30.18 18.59 -20.66
C ILE A 69 29.48 19.94 -20.85
N GLU A 70 28.15 19.98 -20.72
CA GLU A 70 27.36 21.20 -20.91
C GLU A 70 27.78 22.32 -19.94
N LYS A 71 27.93 22.01 -18.66
CA LYS A 71 28.15 23.01 -17.59
C LYS A 71 29.61 23.29 -17.24
N PHE A 72 30.55 22.57 -17.82
CA PHE A 72 31.97 22.73 -17.51
C PHE A 72 32.52 24.10 -17.94
N ASP A 73 33.27 24.75 -17.07
CA ASP A 73 34.02 25.96 -17.40
C ASP A 73 35.52 25.73 -17.10
N PRO A 74 36.40 25.72 -18.12
CA PRO A 74 37.83 25.53 -17.95
C PRO A 74 38.49 26.57 -17.04
N LYS A 75 37.92 27.77 -16.92
CA LYS A 75 38.48 28.84 -16.09
C LYS A 75 38.33 28.58 -14.59
N ILE A 76 37.27 27.88 -14.20
CA ILE A 76 36.95 27.59 -12.79
C ILE A 76 37.65 26.30 -12.35
N ASN A 77 37.61 25.27 -13.18
CA ASN A 77 38.20 23.96 -12.87
C ASN A 77 39.13 23.52 -13.99
N PRO A 78 40.43 23.33 -13.73
CA PRO A 78 41.38 22.92 -14.76
C PRO A 78 41.25 21.45 -15.15
N ASN A 79 40.68 20.60 -14.27
CA ASN A 79 40.53 19.17 -14.52
C ASN A 79 39.06 18.79 -14.76
N PHE A 80 38.73 18.54 -16.03
CA PHE A 80 37.39 18.12 -16.43
C PHE A 80 36.96 16.78 -15.81
N LEU A 81 37.85 15.79 -15.74
CA LEU A 81 37.50 14.45 -15.24
C LEU A 81 37.10 14.50 -13.76
N ALA A 82 37.81 15.31 -12.96
CA ALA A 82 37.45 15.55 -11.57
C ALA A 82 36.04 16.19 -11.46
N TYR A 83 35.76 17.20 -12.29
CA TYR A 83 34.44 17.82 -12.35
C TYR A 83 33.34 16.85 -12.79
N ALA A 84 33.60 16.04 -13.82
CA ALA A 84 32.68 15.05 -14.35
C ALA A 84 32.31 13.99 -13.30
N THR A 85 33.27 13.56 -12.48
CA THR A 85 33.01 12.57 -11.42
C THR A 85 31.92 13.01 -10.44
N PHE A 86 31.81 14.31 -10.15
CA PHE A 86 30.75 14.86 -9.30
C PHE A 86 29.38 14.72 -9.96
N TRP A 87 29.24 15.08 -11.24
CA TRP A 87 27.98 14.97 -11.97
C TRP A 87 27.55 13.54 -12.21
N ILE A 88 28.48 12.64 -12.56
CA ILE A 88 28.21 11.21 -12.68
C ILE A 88 27.63 10.69 -11.35
N LYS A 89 28.31 10.97 -10.24
CA LYS A 89 27.88 10.56 -8.91
C LYS A 89 26.52 11.15 -8.54
N SER A 90 26.27 12.41 -8.86
CA SER A 90 25.00 13.08 -8.56
C SER A 90 23.82 12.43 -9.28
N GLU A 91 23.94 12.14 -10.58
CA GLU A 91 22.86 11.47 -11.33
C GLU A 91 22.67 10.02 -10.92
N VAL A 92 23.76 9.28 -10.67
CA VAL A 92 23.69 7.90 -10.16
C VAL A 92 22.98 7.86 -8.81
N LEU A 93 23.32 8.76 -7.89
CA LEU A 93 22.64 8.86 -6.60
C LEU A 93 21.17 9.26 -6.76
N LYS A 94 20.88 10.20 -7.65
CA LYS A 94 19.49 10.61 -7.93
C LYS A 94 18.64 9.43 -8.39
N LEU A 95 19.13 8.65 -9.36
CA LEU A 95 18.47 7.43 -9.81
C LEU A 95 18.27 6.44 -8.65
N LEU A 96 19.32 6.21 -7.87
CA LEU A 96 19.29 5.31 -6.72
C LEU A 96 18.23 5.71 -5.69
N PHE A 97 18.11 7.01 -5.39
CA PHE A 97 17.12 7.50 -4.43
C PHE A 97 15.69 7.46 -4.96
N ASP A 98 15.49 7.73 -6.25
CA ASP A 98 14.16 7.72 -6.87
C ASP A 98 13.63 6.28 -7.04
N ASN A 99 14.52 5.30 -7.28
CA ASN A 99 14.19 3.90 -7.56
C ASN A 99 14.83 2.92 -6.56
N TYR A 100 15.01 3.32 -5.30
CA TYR A 100 15.70 2.48 -4.31
C TYR A 100 15.00 1.13 -4.08
N ARG A 101 13.66 1.14 -4.12
CA ARG A 101 12.76 -0.01 -3.96
C ARG A 101 11.65 0.03 -5.01
N GLN A 102 10.95 -1.09 -5.16
CA GLN A 102 9.81 -1.22 -6.08
C GLN A 102 8.68 -0.23 -5.76
N PHE A 103 8.45 0.06 -4.47
CA PHE A 103 7.59 1.18 -4.07
C PHE A 103 8.43 2.43 -3.84
N LYS A 104 7.94 3.55 -4.37
CA LYS A 104 8.61 4.85 -4.26
C LYS A 104 8.58 5.35 -2.82
N ILE A 105 9.77 5.65 -2.28
CA ILE A 105 9.97 6.16 -0.93
C ILE A 105 10.55 7.59 -1.04
N PRO A 106 10.14 8.54 -0.18
CA PRO A 106 10.75 9.86 -0.14
C PRO A 106 12.27 9.81 0.14
N ARG A 107 13.05 10.69 -0.49
CA ARG A 107 14.53 10.68 -0.40
C ARG A 107 15.06 10.70 1.04
N ASN A 108 14.42 11.48 1.90
CA ASN A 108 14.81 11.67 3.30
C ASN A 108 14.75 10.32 4.04
N VAL A 109 13.65 9.59 3.84
CA VAL A 109 13.44 8.27 4.44
C VAL A 109 14.42 7.25 3.88
N VAL A 110 14.74 7.29 2.57
CA VAL A 110 15.77 6.42 1.99
C VAL A 110 17.15 6.71 2.59
N PHE A 111 17.48 7.98 2.82
CA PHE A 111 18.74 8.37 3.46
C PHE A 111 18.83 7.82 4.89
N ASP A 112 17.76 7.97 5.67
CA ASP A 112 17.69 7.45 7.04
C ASP A 112 17.76 5.92 7.04
N LEU A 113 17.13 5.25 6.07
CA LEU A 113 17.20 3.80 5.89
C LEU A 113 18.62 3.33 5.58
N LEU A 114 19.35 4.02 4.69
CA LEU A 114 20.75 3.70 4.39
C LEU A 114 21.65 3.88 5.61
N LYS A 115 21.40 4.92 6.41
CA LYS A 115 22.11 5.18 7.67
C LYS A 115 21.82 4.06 8.69
N TYR A 116 20.55 3.70 8.85
CA TYR A 116 20.11 2.60 9.70
C TYR A 116 20.75 1.27 9.30
N ASN A 117 20.68 0.90 8.01
CA ASN A 117 21.30 -0.31 7.49
C ASN A 117 22.82 -0.33 7.66
N LYS A 118 23.48 0.83 7.55
CA LYS A 118 24.91 0.97 7.83
C LYS A 118 25.21 0.70 9.30
N THR A 119 24.42 1.25 10.23
CA THR A 119 24.59 0.97 11.67
C THR A 119 24.34 -0.49 12.02
N LEU A 120 23.32 -1.13 11.42
CA LEU A 120 23.09 -2.56 11.60
C LEU A 120 24.29 -3.41 11.17
N LYS A 121 24.89 -3.08 10.01
CA LYS A 121 26.11 -3.74 9.52
C LYS A 121 27.31 -3.54 10.45
N VAL A 122 27.47 -2.36 11.04
CA VAL A 122 28.54 -2.07 12.01
C VAL A 122 28.34 -2.85 13.31
N LEU A 123 27.10 -2.94 13.77
CA LEU A 123 26.74 -3.68 15.00
C LEU A 123 26.74 -5.20 14.81
N GLY A 124 26.67 -5.70 13.57
CA GLY A 124 26.65 -7.13 13.26
C GLY A 124 25.40 -7.86 13.75
N MET A 125 24.30 -7.14 13.97
CA MET A 125 23.06 -7.66 14.54
C MET A 125 21.94 -7.66 13.49
N SER A 126 20.99 -8.59 13.61
CA SER A 126 19.76 -8.59 12.82
C SER A 126 18.86 -7.42 13.21
N SER A 127 18.13 -6.83 12.26
CA SER A 127 17.16 -5.74 12.50
C SER A 127 16.14 -6.06 13.60
N GLN A 128 15.90 -7.35 13.87
CA GLN A 128 14.99 -7.79 14.93
C GLN A 128 15.59 -7.72 16.34
N ASP A 129 16.91 -7.92 16.47
CA ASP A 129 17.62 -8.02 17.74
C ASP A 129 18.19 -6.67 18.21
N VAL A 130 18.17 -5.66 17.35
CA VAL A 130 18.74 -4.35 17.67
C VAL A 130 17.80 -3.54 18.54
N SER A 131 18.24 -3.25 19.77
CA SER A 131 17.55 -2.31 20.65
C SER A 131 17.54 -0.90 20.02
N PRO A 132 16.37 -0.22 19.96
CA PRO A 132 16.24 1.10 19.35
C PRO A 132 17.13 2.15 20.04
N GLU A 133 17.46 1.99 21.32
CA GLU A 133 18.33 2.90 22.05
C GLU A 133 19.77 2.93 21.52
N LYS A 134 20.30 1.76 21.08
CA LYS A 134 21.66 1.67 20.54
C LYS A 134 21.76 2.41 19.21
N VAL A 135 20.74 2.21 18.36
CA VAL A 135 20.63 2.89 17.06
C VAL A 135 20.47 4.39 17.24
N LEU A 136 19.65 4.81 18.22
CA LEU A 136 19.45 6.23 18.54
C LEU A 136 20.76 6.91 18.94
N LYS A 137 21.61 6.26 19.73
CA LYS A 137 22.94 6.80 20.11
C LYS A 137 23.87 7.00 18.92
N GLU A 138 23.85 6.10 17.94
CA GLU A 138 24.73 6.18 16.77
C GLU A 138 24.17 7.09 15.66
N THR A 139 22.85 7.09 15.47
CA THR A 139 22.20 7.76 14.33
C THR A 139 21.55 9.10 14.69
N GLY A 140 21.19 9.33 15.95
CA GLY A 140 20.44 10.50 16.40
C GLY A 140 18.97 10.54 15.92
N LEU A 141 18.44 9.44 15.39
CA LEU A 141 17.04 9.32 14.96
C LEU A 141 16.12 9.13 16.16
N SER A 142 14.86 9.54 16.08
CA SER A 142 13.90 9.32 17.16
C SER A 142 13.50 7.84 17.26
N GLN A 143 13.05 7.39 18.44
CA GLN A 143 12.61 5.99 18.61
C GLN A 143 11.47 5.61 17.65
N LYS A 144 10.52 6.53 17.42
CA LYS A 144 9.41 6.31 16.49
C LYS A 144 9.89 6.12 15.05
N ASP A 145 10.82 6.97 14.60
CA ASP A 145 11.38 6.86 13.25
C ASP A 145 12.13 5.54 13.07
N ILE A 146 12.82 5.04 14.12
CA ILE A 146 13.51 3.75 14.07
C ILE A 146 12.52 2.58 13.92
N GLU A 147 11.38 2.64 14.61
CA GLU A 147 10.31 1.64 14.48
C GLU A 147 9.70 1.65 13.07
N ASP A 148 9.40 2.84 12.54
CA ASP A 148 8.88 3.00 11.18
C ASP A 148 9.90 2.50 10.14
N LEU A 149 11.18 2.84 10.30
CA LEU A 149 12.27 2.37 9.43
C LEU A 149 12.45 0.86 9.52
N ARG A 150 12.20 0.23 10.68
CA ARG A 150 12.24 -1.23 10.82
C ARG A 150 11.14 -1.90 10.00
N VAL A 151 9.95 -1.30 9.93
CA VAL A 151 8.84 -1.79 9.09
C VAL A 151 9.16 -1.57 7.61
N ILE A 152 9.53 -0.35 7.23
CA ILE A 152 9.84 0.03 5.84
C ILE A 152 11.06 -0.74 5.30
N GLY A 153 12.01 -1.07 6.18
CA GLY A 153 13.22 -1.81 5.85
C GLY A 153 13.00 -3.28 5.54
N GLN A 154 11.84 -3.87 5.83
CA GLN A 154 11.55 -5.27 5.50
C GLN A 154 11.52 -5.47 3.99
N ASN A 155 12.26 -6.46 3.48
CA ASN A 155 12.28 -6.74 2.04
C ASN A 155 10.94 -7.34 1.59
N GLN A 156 10.54 -7.00 0.37
CA GLN A 156 9.37 -7.58 -0.27
C GLN A 156 9.69 -9.00 -0.73
N ILE A 157 8.71 -9.88 -0.62
CA ILE A 157 8.81 -11.29 -1.01
C ILE A 157 7.91 -11.47 -2.24
N SER A 158 8.37 -12.25 -3.21
CA SER A 158 7.56 -12.59 -4.38
C SER A 158 6.42 -13.52 -3.97
N LEU A 159 5.22 -13.25 -4.45
CA LEU A 159 4.06 -14.15 -4.27
C LEU A 159 4.20 -15.47 -5.05
N ASP A 160 5.04 -15.46 -6.08
CA ASP A 160 5.37 -16.64 -6.89
C ASP A 160 6.56 -17.42 -6.31
N GLN A 161 7.08 -17.00 -5.15
CA GLN A 161 8.11 -17.76 -4.47
C GLN A 161 7.51 -19.07 -3.92
N PRO A 162 8.13 -20.23 -4.22
CA PRO A 162 7.69 -21.51 -3.66
C PRO A 162 7.97 -21.56 -2.16
N LEU A 163 7.08 -22.25 -1.42
CA LEU A 163 7.19 -22.43 0.04
C LEU A 163 8.16 -23.57 0.44
N SER A 164 8.55 -24.44 -0.50
CA SER A 164 9.42 -25.59 -0.26
C SER A 164 10.50 -25.71 -1.34
N ASP A 165 11.73 -26.01 -0.93
CA ASP A 165 12.91 -26.18 -1.80
C ASP A 165 13.02 -27.59 -2.42
N GLY A 166 12.05 -28.48 -2.17
CA GLY A 166 12.07 -29.86 -2.66
C GLY A 166 11.83 -29.95 -4.17
N HIS A 167 12.69 -30.70 -4.89
CA HIS A 167 12.67 -30.89 -6.34
C HIS A 167 11.38 -31.49 -6.96
N ASN A 168 10.32 -31.73 -6.18
CA ASN A 168 9.02 -32.17 -6.65
C ASN A 168 8.02 -31.00 -6.68
N ASN A 169 8.40 -29.91 -7.35
CA ASN A 169 7.56 -28.72 -7.58
C ASN A 169 6.50 -28.95 -8.68
N GLU A 170 5.96 -30.15 -8.78
CA GLU A 170 4.86 -30.48 -9.71
C GLU A 170 3.51 -29.98 -9.18
N THR A 171 3.44 -29.57 -7.91
CA THR A 171 2.24 -29.00 -7.28
C THR A 171 2.58 -27.77 -6.44
N GLY A 172 2.49 -26.61 -7.09
CA GLY A 172 1.58 -25.53 -6.67
C GLY A 172 1.84 -24.77 -5.37
N ASN A 173 2.67 -25.23 -4.43
CA ASN A 173 2.78 -24.59 -3.10
C ASN A 173 3.51 -23.24 -3.13
N PHE A 174 2.93 -22.23 -3.77
CA PHE A 174 3.37 -20.85 -3.84
C PHE A 174 2.77 -20.04 -2.69
N LEU A 175 3.42 -18.93 -2.35
CA LEU A 175 2.93 -18.05 -1.30
C LEU A 175 1.51 -17.52 -1.57
N HIS A 176 1.17 -17.20 -2.83
CA HIS A 176 -0.17 -16.70 -3.18
C HIS A 176 -1.31 -17.68 -2.84
N GLU A 177 -1.08 -19.00 -2.89
CA GLU A 177 -2.12 -19.99 -2.56
C GLU A 177 -2.45 -20.01 -1.05
N SER A 178 -1.50 -19.59 -0.22
CA SER A 178 -1.68 -19.53 1.24
C SER A 178 -2.43 -18.27 1.71
N ILE A 179 -2.48 -17.23 0.86
CA ILE A 179 -3.13 -15.96 1.18
C ILE A 179 -4.63 -16.10 0.93
N LYS A 180 -5.43 -15.97 1.98
CA LYS A 180 -6.90 -16.02 1.87
C LYS A 180 -7.42 -14.77 1.15
N ASP A 181 -8.30 -14.96 0.19
CA ASP A 181 -9.08 -13.87 -0.39
C ASP A 181 -10.10 -13.35 0.64
N GLU A 182 -10.15 -12.04 0.85
CA GLU A 182 -11.10 -11.38 1.77
C GLU A 182 -12.51 -11.24 1.17
N ARG A 183 -12.71 -11.66 -0.08
CA ARG A 183 -14.04 -11.68 -0.69
C ARG A 183 -14.98 -12.60 0.07
N LYS A 184 -16.20 -12.10 0.27
CA LYS A 184 -17.28 -12.87 0.92
C LYS A 184 -17.53 -14.16 0.15
N THR A 185 -17.61 -15.25 0.87
CA THR A 185 -17.96 -16.55 0.27
C THR A 185 -19.42 -16.53 -0.23
N PRO A 186 -19.79 -17.41 -1.18
CA PRO A 186 -21.18 -17.54 -1.61
C PRO A 186 -22.15 -17.79 -0.43
N GLU A 187 -21.72 -18.59 0.55
CA GLU A 187 -22.46 -18.87 1.78
C GLU A 187 -22.67 -17.63 2.64
N GLU A 188 -21.62 -16.84 2.88
CA GLU A 188 -21.73 -15.57 3.60
C GLU A 188 -22.62 -14.57 2.87
N SER A 189 -22.51 -14.50 1.55
CA SER A 189 -23.35 -13.63 0.72
C SER A 189 -24.83 -14.02 0.78
N PHE A 190 -25.11 -15.33 0.79
CA PHE A 190 -26.46 -15.86 0.93
C PHE A 190 -27.01 -15.58 2.33
N LEU A 191 -26.21 -15.79 3.37
CA LEU A 191 -26.60 -15.53 4.75
C LEU A 191 -26.96 -14.05 4.95
N LEU A 192 -26.18 -13.12 4.39
CA LEU A 192 -26.49 -11.69 4.42
C LEU A 192 -27.77 -11.35 3.66
N LYS A 193 -27.98 -11.94 2.47
CA LYS A 193 -29.24 -11.77 1.72
C LYS A 193 -30.45 -12.33 2.48
N PHE A 194 -30.28 -13.47 3.13
CA PHE A 194 -31.32 -14.09 3.94
C PHE A 194 -31.66 -13.25 5.17
N GLN A 195 -30.65 -12.72 5.87
CA GLN A 195 -30.83 -11.79 6.99
C GLN A 195 -31.54 -10.51 6.55
N THR A 196 -31.14 -9.92 5.43
CA THR A 196 -31.79 -8.70 4.91
C THR A 196 -33.22 -8.95 4.49
N ASN A 197 -33.55 -10.10 3.88
CA ASN A 197 -34.93 -10.47 3.58
C ASN A 197 -35.76 -10.66 4.85
N LYS A 198 -35.25 -11.36 5.87
CA LYS A 198 -35.93 -11.46 7.17
C LYS A 198 -36.19 -10.10 7.82
N ILE A 199 -35.25 -9.16 7.70
CA ILE A 199 -35.44 -7.80 8.20
C ILE A 199 -36.57 -7.12 7.42
N ARG A 200 -36.66 -7.29 6.10
CA ARG A 200 -37.77 -6.76 5.28
C ARG A 200 -39.11 -7.34 5.72
N ASP A 201 -39.20 -8.65 5.90
CA ASP A 201 -40.43 -9.31 6.37
C ASP A 201 -40.89 -8.77 7.73
N LEU A 202 -39.95 -8.49 8.64
CA LEU A 202 -40.25 -7.89 9.94
C LEU A 202 -40.69 -6.43 9.84
N LEU A 203 -40.20 -5.69 8.85
CA LEU A 203 -40.59 -4.30 8.60
C LEU A 203 -41.99 -4.20 7.97
N ASP A 204 -42.48 -5.23 7.30
CA ASP A 204 -43.83 -5.26 6.72
C ASP A 204 -44.95 -5.38 7.76
N VAL A 205 -44.63 -5.73 9.01
CA VAL A 205 -45.58 -5.70 10.14
C VAL A 205 -45.89 -4.27 10.59
N LEU A 206 -45.04 -3.31 10.23
CA LEU A 206 -45.19 -1.91 10.60
C LEU A 206 -46.08 -1.17 9.61
N THR A 207 -46.62 -0.03 10.04
CA THR A 207 -47.27 0.90 9.11
C THR A 207 -46.23 1.54 8.17
N ASP A 208 -46.63 1.93 6.96
CA ASP A 208 -45.73 2.54 5.97
C ASP A 208 -44.95 3.73 6.56
N ARG A 209 -45.63 4.56 7.36
CA ARG A 209 -45.03 5.71 8.04
C ARG A 209 -43.99 5.31 9.09
N GLU A 210 -44.23 4.24 9.86
CA GLU A 210 -43.26 3.71 10.83
C GLU A 210 -42.03 3.09 10.14
N LYS A 211 -42.27 2.37 9.03
CA LYS A 211 -41.24 1.73 8.21
C LYS A 211 -40.29 2.76 7.60
N GLU A 212 -40.82 3.82 6.98
CA GLU A 212 -40.01 4.89 6.39
C GLU A 212 -39.16 5.65 7.44
N ILE A 213 -39.74 5.94 8.61
CA ILE A 213 -39.04 6.61 9.72
C ILE A 213 -37.85 5.76 10.21
N LEU A 214 -38.05 4.44 10.36
CA LEU A 214 -36.98 3.52 10.76
C LEU A 214 -35.93 3.36 9.65
N MET A 215 -36.35 3.17 8.40
CA MET A 215 -35.43 3.03 7.26
C MET A 215 -34.53 4.25 7.08
N LEU A 216 -35.07 5.46 7.24
CA LEU A 216 -34.28 6.68 7.21
C LEU A 216 -33.35 6.76 8.42
N ARG A 217 -33.85 6.52 9.64
CA ARG A 217 -33.00 6.60 10.84
C ARG A 217 -31.78 5.69 10.79
N TYR A 218 -31.99 4.43 10.40
CA TYR A 218 -30.93 3.41 10.34
C TYR A 218 -30.16 3.41 9.01
N GLY A 219 -30.47 4.33 8.09
CA GLY A 219 -29.74 4.45 6.83
C GLY A 219 -29.95 3.28 5.87
N CYS A 220 -31.10 2.61 5.92
CA CYS A 220 -31.41 1.51 5.01
C CYS A 220 -31.62 1.96 3.56
N VAL A 221 -31.88 3.27 3.34
CA VAL A 221 -32.04 3.88 2.01
C VAL A 221 -30.74 4.54 1.56
N ASP A 222 -30.19 5.43 2.39
CA ASP A 222 -29.08 6.33 2.01
C ASP A 222 -27.70 5.89 2.56
N GLY A 223 -27.63 4.77 3.28
CA GLY A 223 -26.39 4.23 3.88
C GLY A 223 -25.85 5.02 5.08
N LYS A 224 -26.56 6.06 5.54
CA LYS A 224 -26.16 6.94 6.65
C LYS A 224 -27.19 6.96 7.77
N PHE A 225 -26.70 6.93 9.01
CA PHE A 225 -27.57 7.11 10.18
C PHE A 225 -28.01 8.56 10.30
N HIS A 226 -29.32 8.77 10.48
CA HIS A 226 -29.89 10.10 10.65
C HIS A 226 -30.28 10.37 12.10
N ILE A 227 -30.02 11.60 12.56
CA ILE A 227 -30.41 12.06 13.90
C ILE A 227 -31.93 12.25 13.95
N LEU A 228 -32.53 12.01 15.12
CA LEU A 228 -33.97 12.19 15.38
C LEU A 228 -34.53 13.54 14.92
N GLU A 229 -33.73 14.60 15.01
CA GLU A 229 -34.11 15.96 14.63
C GLU A 229 -34.24 16.12 13.11
N PHE A 230 -33.26 15.61 12.35
CA PHE A 230 -33.30 15.60 10.89
C PHE A 230 -34.49 14.79 10.34
N VAL A 231 -34.76 13.63 10.96
CA VAL A 231 -35.96 12.84 10.61
C VAL A 231 -37.23 13.63 10.99
N GLY A 232 -37.20 14.42 12.07
CA GLY A 232 -38.28 15.30 12.52
C GLY A 232 -38.69 16.33 11.49
N GLU A 233 -37.69 17.05 10.99
CA GLU A 233 -37.86 18.07 9.96
C GLU A 233 -38.46 17.45 8.69
N LYS A 234 -37.94 16.30 8.24
CA LYS A 234 -38.42 15.64 7.01
C LYS A 234 -39.88 15.17 7.10
N PHE A 235 -40.34 14.73 8.27
CA PHE A 235 -41.71 14.25 8.47
C PHE A 235 -42.66 15.30 9.05
N GLY A 236 -42.20 16.53 9.30
CA GLY A 236 -42.99 17.62 9.88
C GLY A 236 -43.42 17.36 11.32
N VAL A 237 -42.58 16.67 12.11
CA VAL A 237 -42.92 16.15 13.44
C VAL A 237 -41.80 16.47 14.43
N THR A 238 -42.16 16.66 15.71
CA THR A 238 -41.15 16.94 16.76
C THR A 238 -40.21 15.75 16.98
N ARG A 239 -38.98 16.06 17.40
CA ARG A 239 -37.95 15.08 17.77
C ARG A 239 -38.48 14.00 18.73
N GLU A 240 -39.20 14.40 19.77
CA GLU A 240 -39.72 13.46 20.79
C GLU A 240 -40.80 12.55 20.21
N ARG A 241 -41.61 13.04 19.27
CA ARG A 241 -42.63 12.22 18.63
C ARG A 241 -42.01 11.14 17.74
N ILE A 242 -40.89 11.39 17.06
CA ILE A 242 -40.16 10.32 16.36
C ILE A 242 -39.58 9.30 17.32
N ARG A 243 -39.06 9.74 18.47
CA ARG A 243 -38.57 8.83 19.51
C ARG A 243 -39.68 7.89 20.01
N GLN A 244 -40.89 8.42 20.17
CA GLN A 244 -42.07 7.61 20.52
C GLN A 244 -42.40 6.59 19.43
N ILE A 245 -42.49 7.05 18.17
CA ILE A 245 -42.78 6.19 17.01
C ILE A 245 -41.73 5.08 16.88
N GLU A 246 -40.45 5.39 17.02
CA GLU A 246 -39.38 4.38 17.00
C GLU A 246 -39.56 3.36 18.13
N LYS A 247 -39.81 3.81 19.37
CA LYS A 247 -40.01 2.91 20.51
C LYS A 247 -41.21 2.00 20.33
N GLU A 248 -42.30 2.50 19.73
CA GLU A 248 -43.49 1.73 19.41
C GLU A 248 -43.24 0.72 18.27
N ALA A 249 -42.60 1.15 17.20
CA ALA A 249 -42.24 0.30 16.07
C ALA A 249 -41.28 -0.85 16.50
N LEU A 250 -40.25 -0.54 17.30
CA LEU A 250 -39.36 -1.56 17.86
C LEU A 250 -40.08 -2.53 18.80
N LYS A 251 -41.10 -2.07 19.54
CA LYS A 251 -41.95 -2.96 20.35
C LYS A 251 -42.81 -3.88 19.47
N LYS A 252 -43.36 -3.38 18.35
CA LYS A 252 -44.12 -4.18 17.39
C LYS A 252 -43.25 -5.27 16.77
N ILE A 253 -42.05 -4.92 16.28
CA ILE A 253 -41.07 -5.89 15.74
C ILE A 253 -40.70 -6.93 16.80
N LYS A 254 -40.44 -6.52 18.06
CA LYS A 254 -40.13 -7.48 19.14
C LYS A 254 -41.27 -8.47 19.43
N ARG A 255 -42.52 -8.05 19.23
CA ARG A 255 -43.69 -8.94 19.40
C ARG A 255 -43.83 -9.91 18.23
N SER A 256 -43.60 -9.47 16.98
CA SER A 256 -43.65 -10.35 15.82
C SER A 256 -42.56 -11.42 15.87
N ILE A 257 -41.34 -11.08 16.28
CA ILE A 257 -40.26 -12.06 16.49
C ILE A 257 -40.69 -13.14 17.50
N LYS A 258 -41.21 -12.74 18.67
CA LYS A 258 -41.67 -13.70 19.70
C LYS A 258 -42.82 -14.59 19.24
N ASN A 259 -43.69 -14.10 18.37
CA ASN A 259 -44.80 -14.89 17.82
C ASN A 259 -44.30 -15.85 16.73
N ASN A 260 -43.41 -15.39 15.85
CA ASN A 260 -42.80 -16.24 14.82
C ASN A 260 -41.93 -17.35 15.44
N ASP A 261 -41.21 -17.08 16.53
CA ASP A 261 -40.45 -18.11 17.26
C ASP A 261 -41.39 -19.15 17.90
N ARG A 262 -42.57 -18.73 18.37
CA ARG A 262 -43.59 -19.63 18.91
C ARG A 262 -44.29 -20.45 17.83
N GLU A 263 -44.54 -19.86 16.66
CA GLU A 263 -45.06 -20.57 15.49
C GLU A 263 -44.05 -21.56 14.94
N CYS A 264 -42.75 -21.22 14.90
CA CYS A 264 -41.66 -22.12 14.50
C CYS A 264 -41.48 -23.30 15.50
N LEU A 265 -41.76 -23.06 16.79
CA LEU A 265 -41.83 -24.11 17.82
C LEU A 265 -43.12 -24.95 17.74
N ALA A 266 -44.20 -24.42 17.14
CA ALA A 266 -45.48 -25.10 17.00
C ALA A 266 -45.64 -25.85 15.65
N SER A 267 -44.96 -25.39 14.59
CA SER A 267 -44.98 -25.98 13.24
C SER A 267 -43.96 -27.10 13.07
N ASN A 268 -42.92 -27.14 13.92
CA ASN A 268 -42.07 -28.30 14.04
C ASN A 268 -42.74 -29.30 15.00
N SER A 269 -43.05 -30.48 14.49
CA SER A 269 -43.08 -31.71 15.28
C SER A 269 -41.71 -31.87 15.95
N CYS A 270 -41.51 -31.15 17.04
CA CYS A 270 -40.28 -31.15 17.79
C CYS A 270 -40.25 -32.48 18.53
N GLN A 271 -39.64 -33.49 17.91
CA GLN A 271 -39.08 -34.63 18.64
C GLN A 271 -37.96 -34.07 19.52
N THR A 272 -38.34 -33.46 20.65
CA THR A 272 -37.41 -33.11 21.70
C THR A 272 -36.91 -34.40 22.30
N ASN A 273 -35.77 -34.88 21.81
CA ASN A 273 -35.00 -35.86 22.53
C ASN A 273 -34.43 -35.13 23.76
N ARG A 274 -35.02 -35.40 24.93
CA ARG A 274 -34.83 -34.75 26.24
C ARG A 274 -33.41 -34.83 26.84
N LYS A 275 -32.36 -35.07 26.05
CA LYS A 275 -30.99 -35.28 26.53
C LYS A 275 -29.99 -34.42 25.79
N ARG A 276 -29.92 -33.14 26.15
CA ARG A 276 -28.72 -32.29 26.22
C ARG A 276 -29.16 -30.89 26.65
N LYS A 277 -29.16 -30.69 27.97
CA LYS A 277 -29.05 -29.35 28.55
C LYS A 277 -27.61 -28.91 28.27
N GLU A 278 -27.42 -27.92 27.42
CA GLU A 278 -26.31 -26.96 27.46
C GLU A 278 -26.46 -26.01 26.26
N CYS A 279 -27.04 -24.83 26.51
CA CYS A 279 -26.78 -23.67 25.68
C CYS A 279 -25.61 -22.94 26.34
N VAL A 280 -24.41 -23.21 25.84
CA VAL A 280 -23.25 -22.36 26.12
C VAL A 280 -23.44 -21.09 25.28
N VAL A 281 -23.65 -19.97 25.96
CA VAL A 281 -23.59 -18.65 25.34
C VAL A 281 -22.11 -18.30 25.18
N PRO A 282 -21.58 -18.09 23.95
CA PRO A 282 -20.28 -17.47 23.82
C PRO A 282 -20.44 -15.99 24.19
N GLU A 283 -19.80 -15.62 25.28
CA GLU A 283 -19.57 -14.24 25.65
C GLU A 283 -18.71 -13.52 24.60
N GLN A 284 -19.10 -12.27 24.32
CA GLN A 284 -18.33 -11.18 23.74
C GLN A 284 -18.00 -11.21 22.24
N SER A 285 -18.65 -10.31 21.51
CA SER A 285 -18.01 -9.11 20.96
C SER A 285 -19.05 -8.32 20.16
N THR A 286 -19.04 -7.00 20.29
CA THR A 286 -19.81 -6.09 19.42
C THR A 286 -19.47 -6.36 17.96
N PRO A 287 -20.45 -6.37 17.04
CA PRO A 287 -20.22 -5.61 15.80
C PRO A 287 -21.53 -5.06 15.20
N PHE A 288 -21.66 -3.75 15.09
CA PHE A 288 -22.44 -3.18 14.00
C PHE A 288 -21.47 -2.95 12.84
N PRO A 289 -21.48 -3.76 11.77
CA PRO A 289 -20.65 -3.50 10.61
C PRO A 289 -21.23 -2.31 9.82
N THR A 290 -20.40 -1.30 9.64
CA THR A 290 -20.67 0.01 9.03
C THR A 290 -20.86 0.00 7.50
N ASN A 291 -21.16 -1.13 6.87
CA ASN A 291 -21.21 -1.19 5.40
C ASN A 291 -22.56 -1.73 4.90
N CYS A 292 -23.57 -0.85 4.89
CA CYS A 292 -24.71 -0.93 3.99
C CYS A 292 -24.50 0.07 2.84
N VAL A 293 -23.72 -0.34 1.84
CA VAL A 293 -23.74 0.31 0.52
C VAL A 293 -24.36 -0.70 -0.44
N VAL A 294 -25.65 -0.52 -0.74
CA VAL A 294 -26.31 -1.20 -1.85
C VAL A 294 -26.06 -0.33 -3.07
N ASN A 295 -25.10 -0.72 -3.92
CA ASN A 295 -24.92 -0.11 -5.24
C ASN A 295 -26.09 -0.55 -6.14
N LEU A 296 -27.02 0.37 -6.38
CA LEU A 296 -27.98 0.32 -7.49
C LEU A 296 -27.47 1.27 -8.57
N HIS A 297 -26.81 0.71 -9.61
CA HIS A 297 -26.93 1.08 -11.02
C HIS A 297 -25.74 0.57 -11.84
N SER A 298 -26.02 -0.32 -12.79
CA SER A 298 -25.63 -0.22 -14.21
C SER A 298 -25.87 -1.56 -14.91
N GLN A 299 -27.08 -1.75 -15.41
CA GLN A 299 -27.25 -2.56 -16.62
C GLN A 299 -27.06 -1.59 -17.79
N SER A 300 -25.99 -1.80 -18.55
CA SER A 300 -25.88 -1.34 -19.93
C SER A 300 -25.76 -2.59 -20.82
N PRO A 301 -26.45 -2.64 -21.97
CA PRO A 301 -26.56 -3.84 -22.77
C PRO A 301 -25.39 -3.97 -23.75
N VAL A 302 -24.77 -5.15 -23.80
CA VAL A 302 -24.25 -5.81 -25.01
C VAL A 302 -24.44 -7.31 -24.82
#